data_AF-A0A821QMU6-F1
#
_entry.id   AF-A0A821QMU6-F1
#
_cell.length_a   1.000
_cell.length_b   1.000
_cell.length_c   1.000
_cell.angle_alpha   90.00
_cell.angle_beta   90.00
_cell.angle_gamma   90.00
#
_symmetry.space_group_name_H-M   'P 1'
#
loop_
_entity.id
_entity.type
_entity.pdbx_description
1 polymer ?
#
loop_
_entity_poly.entity_id
_entity_poly.type
_entity_poly.pdbx_seq_one_letter_code
_entity_poly.pdbx_strand_id
1 'polypeptide(L)'
;FTIECLMKLIALNFKYFTIPWNVFDFIIVIGSILGQTLGEIMVKFFVNPTLLRIVRVARVGRILRLVKGAKGIRTLLFALAVSMPALFNIGLLLFLVMFIYAIFGMSFFAYVRKSAGITDLFNFETFPNSMIVLFQMCTTAGWSGVFQALTNDQPPDCDPTIKLPSHKGDCGDRIIAIPFLVSYVIITSFVMVNMYIAVILENFSQAHEDVKQGLTHDDYDMYYEKWQCLDPLGSQFIRYNQLSDFVDCLESPLRIPKPNHLILVSLDLPICEHDLIHCVDILDGLTKYFLGTLHLPVSNTEAETPIDIKKDRSKDYHPITTTLQRQRDIYLSRMGLKGFRTNVERRRNERQNREQILAETKINQFVESNDLKTSKLVSNDNQKDETNRTIFISL
;
A
#
# COMPACT_ATOMS: atom_id res chain seq x y z
N PHE A 1 -7.62 32.40 -1.34
CA PHE A 1 -7.18 31.47 -2.39
C PHE A 1 -5.97 31.97 -3.16
N THR A 2 -6.04 33.11 -3.86
CA THR A 2 -4.86 33.65 -4.56
C THR A 2 -3.69 33.91 -3.60
N ILE A 3 -3.98 34.50 -2.42
CA ILE A 3 -2.97 34.73 -1.38
C ILE A 3 -2.39 33.42 -0.83
N GLU A 4 -3.23 32.42 -0.55
CA GLU A 4 -2.80 31.08 -0.10
C GLU A 4 -1.91 30.38 -1.15
N CYS A 5 -2.31 30.42 -2.42
CA CYS A 5 -1.55 29.86 -3.54
C CYS A 5 -0.20 30.56 -3.67
N LEU A 6 -0.17 31.90 -3.60
CA LEU A 6 1.06 32.68 -3.66
C LEU A 6 2.00 32.38 -2.49
N MET A 7 1.47 32.30 -1.26
CA MET A 7 2.27 31.94 -0.09
C MET A 7 2.87 30.53 -0.23
N LYS A 8 2.08 29.54 -0.69
CA LYS A 8 2.59 28.18 -0.93
C LYS A 8 3.64 28.12 -2.03
N LEU A 9 3.46 28.90 -3.10
CA LEU A 9 4.43 28.99 -4.20
C LEU A 9 5.77 29.55 -3.70
N ILE A 10 5.73 30.62 -2.89
CA ILE A 10 6.94 31.24 -2.31
C ILE A 10 7.62 30.30 -1.30
N ALA A 11 6.85 29.62 -0.45
CA ALA A 11 7.41 28.73 0.57
C ALA A 11 7.99 27.42 -0.01
N LEU A 12 7.37 26.85 -1.04
CA LEU A 12 7.72 25.52 -1.57
C LEU A 12 8.52 25.56 -2.89
N ASN A 13 8.60 26.72 -3.56
CA ASN A 13 9.24 26.90 -4.86
C ASN A 13 8.81 25.81 -5.87
N PHE A 14 9.75 25.12 -6.52
CA PHE A 14 9.46 24.07 -7.50
C PHE A 14 8.78 22.84 -6.90
N LYS A 15 8.93 22.57 -5.59
CA LYS A 15 8.25 21.45 -4.92
C LYS A 15 6.73 21.65 -4.85
N TYR A 16 6.24 22.87 -5.08
CA TYR A 16 4.81 23.15 -5.18
C TYR A 16 4.14 22.35 -6.30
N PHE A 17 4.79 22.22 -7.46
CA PHE A 17 4.24 21.56 -8.65
C PHE A 17 4.37 20.04 -8.62
N THR A 18 5.12 19.49 -7.67
CA THR A 18 5.23 18.04 -7.48
C THR A 18 3.97 17.44 -6.85
N ILE A 19 3.22 18.24 -6.08
CA ILE A 19 2.02 17.77 -5.36
C ILE A 19 0.78 17.97 -6.27
N PRO A 20 0.10 16.90 -6.74
CA PRO A 20 -1.02 17.01 -7.68
C PRO A 20 -2.16 17.91 -7.19
N TRP A 21 -2.45 17.88 -5.89
CA TRP A 21 -3.47 18.73 -5.27
C TRP A 21 -3.13 20.22 -5.29
N ASN A 22 -1.85 20.58 -5.26
CA ASN A 22 -1.41 21.97 -5.36
C ASN A 22 -1.47 22.44 -6.81
N VAL A 23 -1.11 21.58 -7.78
CA VAL A 23 -1.27 21.86 -9.21
C VAL A 23 -2.74 22.08 -9.57
N PHE A 24 -3.63 21.22 -9.07
CA PHE A 24 -5.07 21.37 -9.25
C PHE A 24 -5.59 22.69 -8.67
N ASP A 25 -5.17 23.03 -7.45
CA ASP A 25 -5.55 24.29 -6.79
C ASP A 25 -5.07 25.51 -7.59
N PHE A 26 -3.84 25.47 -8.10
CA PHE A 26 -3.24 26.48 -8.96
C PHE A 26 -4.04 26.70 -10.25
N ILE A 27 -4.39 25.61 -10.96
CA ILE A 27 -5.21 25.68 -12.18
C ILE A 27 -6.56 26.35 -11.89
N ILE A 28 -7.22 26.01 -10.76
CA ILE A 28 -8.48 26.66 -10.39
C ILE A 28 -8.27 28.15 -10.07
N VAL A 29 -7.20 28.53 -9.36
CA VAL A 29 -6.92 29.95 -9.05
C VAL A 29 -6.71 30.73 -10.34
N ILE A 30 -5.84 30.25 -11.23
CA ILE A 30 -5.55 30.91 -12.51
C ILE A 30 -6.79 30.96 -13.40
N GLY A 31 -7.51 29.85 -13.54
CA GLY A 31 -8.77 29.79 -14.30
C GLY A 31 -9.84 30.75 -13.76
N SER A 32 -9.90 30.94 -12.44
CA SER A 32 -10.82 31.90 -11.81
C SER A 32 -10.44 33.35 -12.10
N ILE A 33 -9.14 33.68 -12.06
CA ILE A 33 -8.62 35.02 -12.37
C ILE A 33 -8.83 35.32 -13.86
N LEU A 34 -8.47 34.38 -14.74
CA LEU A 34 -8.70 34.50 -16.18
C LEU A 34 -10.19 34.63 -16.50
N GLY A 35 -11.05 33.82 -15.88
CA GLY A 35 -12.49 33.95 -16.06
C GLY A 35 -13.05 35.29 -15.58
N GLN A 36 -12.53 35.86 -14.50
CA GLN A 36 -12.99 37.16 -14.03
C GLN A 36 -12.51 38.31 -14.93
N THR A 37 -11.23 38.32 -15.29
CA THR A 37 -10.64 39.33 -16.18
C THR A 37 -11.23 39.26 -17.59
N LEU A 38 -11.39 38.06 -18.16
CA LEU A 38 -12.09 37.87 -19.43
C LEU A 38 -13.55 38.32 -19.33
N GLY A 39 -14.25 38.04 -18.24
CA GLY A 39 -15.63 38.50 -18.05
C GLY A 39 -15.75 40.03 -18.11
N GLU A 40 -14.81 40.76 -17.51
CA GLU A 40 -14.79 42.22 -17.53
C GLU A 40 -14.40 42.81 -18.89
N ILE A 41 -13.44 42.18 -19.59
CA ILE A 41 -13.02 42.56 -20.94
C ILE A 41 -14.15 42.32 -21.95
N MET A 42 -14.83 41.17 -21.87
CA MET A 42 -15.88 40.77 -22.81
C MET A 42 -17.14 41.64 -22.71
N VAL A 43 -17.42 42.21 -21.52
CA VAL A 43 -18.48 43.22 -21.34
C VAL A 43 -18.16 44.51 -22.09
N LYS A 44 -16.88 44.87 -22.23
CA LYS A 44 -16.45 46.04 -23.02
C LYS A 44 -16.46 45.82 -24.53
N PHE A 45 -16.37 44.56 -24.99
CA PHE A 45 -16.23 44.22 -26.43
C PHE A 45 -17.50 43.63 -27.08
N PHE A 46 -18.70 43.81 -26.51
CA PHE A 46 -19.98 43.32 -27.08
C PHE A 46 -19.97 41.83 -27.47
N VAL A 47 -19.38 40.97 -26.64
CA VAL A 47 -19.23 39.55 -26.96
C VAL A 47 -20.48 38.74 -26.56
N ASN A 48 -20.75 37.64 -27.28
CA ASN A 48 -21.94 36.81 -27.16
C ASN A 48 -22.28 36.46 -25.69
N PRO A 49 -23.51 36.75 -25.21
CA PRO A 49 -23.92 36.53 -23.82
C PRO A 49 -23.80 35.06 -23.36
N THR A 50 -23.78 34.10 -24.29
CA THR A 50 -23.57 32.68 -23.98
C THR A 50 -22.16 32.40 -23.43
N LEU A 51 -21.13 33.06 -23.96
CA LEU A 51 -19.75 32.90 -23.48
C LEU A 51 -19.58 33.45 -22.06
N LEU A 52 -20.21 34.59 -21.77
CA LEU A 52 -20.25 35.16 -20.41
C LEU A 52 -20.90 34.21 -19.41
N ARG A 53 -21.94 33.47 -19.83
CA ARG A 53 -22.60 32.46 -18.98
C ARG A 53 -21.65 31.31 -18.64
N ILE A 54 -20.91 30.79 -19.63
CA ILE A 54 -19.94 29.70 -19.45
C ILE A 54 -18.83 30.13 -18.46
N VAL A 55 -18.28 31.33 -18.64
CA VAL A 55 -17.24 31.88 -17.75
C VAL A 55 -17.72 32.03 -16.31
N ARG A 56 -19.00 32.37 -16.09
CA ARG A 56 -19.61 32.41 -14.76
C ARG A 56 -19.73 31.01 -14.15
N VAL A 57 -20.12 30.00 -14.95
CA VAL A 57 -20.23 28.60 -14.51
C VAL A 57 -18.86 28.02 -14.13
N ALA A 58 -17.79 28.38 -14.85
CA ALA A 58 -16.43 27.90 -14.55
C ALA A 58 -15.99 28.19 -13.10
N ARG A 59 -16.52 29.26 -12.48
CA ARG A 59 -16.25 29.61 -11.07
C ARG A 59 -16.77 28.58 -10.07
N VAL A 60 -17.76 27.76 -10.45
CA VAL A 60 -18.30 26.65 -9.65
C VAL A 60 -17.23 25.57 -9.45
N GLY A 61 -16.24 25.46 -10.34
CA GLY A 61 -15.11 24.52 -10.24
C GLY A 61 -14.33 24.63 -8.91
N ARG A 62 -14.37 25.78 -8.22
CA ARG A 62 -13.75 25.93 -6.89
C ARG A 62 -14.34 25.00 -5.82
N ILE A 63 -15.59 24.55 -6.00
CA ILE A 63 -16.27 23.61 -5.09
C ILE A 63 -15.54 22.25 -5.11
N LEU A 64 -14.91 21.87 -6.22
CA LEU A 64 -14.15 20.62 -6.33
C LEU A 64 -12.98 20.53 -5.33
N ARG A 65 -12.53 21.66 -4.77
CA ARG A 65 -11.52 21.66 -3.69
C ARG A 65 -12.00 20.97 -2.42
N LEU A 66 -13.32 20.87 -2.21
CA LEU A 66 -13.90 20.14 -1.08
C LEU A 66 -13.55 18.65 -1.13
N VAL A 67 -13.29 18.09 -2.32
CA VAL A 67 -12.87 16.70 -2.50
C VAL A 67 -11.55 16.42 -1.78
N LYS A 68 -10.65 17.41 -1.66
CA LYS A 68 -9.36 17.26 -0.96
C LYS A 68 -9.53 16.91 0.51
N GLY A 69 -10.57 17.45 1.16
CA GLY A 69 -10.84 17.25 2.59
C GLY A 69 -11.64 15.99 2.90
N ALA A 70 -12.31 15.40 1.92
CA ALA A 70 -13.22 14.27 2.12
C ALA A 70 -12.57 12.95 1.68
N LYS A 71 -11.88 12.27 2.61
CA LYS A 71 -11.20 10.98 2.36
C LYS A 71 -12.13 9.96 1.69
N GLY A 72 -13.38 9.83 2.15
CA GLY A 72 -14.36 8.89 1.57
C GLY A 72 -14.74 9.22 0.12
N ILE A 73 -14.96 10.50 -0.22
CA ILE A 73 -15.28 10.91 -1.59
C ILE A 73 -14.08 10.67 -2.51
N ARG A 74 -12.86 10.95 -2.03
CA ARG A 74 -11.63 10.71 -2.78
C ARG A 74 -11.47 9.23 -3.15
N THR A 75 -11.73 8.33 -2.21
CA THR A 75 -11.67 6.88 -2.45
C THR A 75 -12.70 6.45 -3.51
N LEU A 76 -13.95 6.94 -3.42
CA LEU A 76 -14.99 6.63 -4.41
C LEU A 76 -14.64 7.15 -5.82
N LEU A 77 -14.12 8.38 -5.93
CA LEU A 77 -13.69 8.95 -7.20
C LEU A 77 -12.48 8.22 -7.79
N PHE A 78 -11.57 7.75 -6.94
CA PHE A 78 -10.42 6.94 -7.37
C PHE A 78 -10.87 5.60 -7.94
N ALA A 79 -11.77 4.88 -7.25
CA ALA A 79 -12.35 3.63 -7.76
C ALA A 79 -13.09 3.84 -9.11
N LEU A 80 -13.83 4.94 -9.25
CA LEU A 80 -14.45 5.33 -10.52
C LEU A 80 -13.41 5.57 -11.62
N ALA A 81 -12.31 6.25 -11.30
CA ALA A 81 -11.25 6.53 -12.27
C ALA A 81 -10.51 5.26 -12.70
N VAL A 82 -10.28 4.33 -11.77
CA VAL A 82 -9.66 3.02 -12.04
C VAL A 82 -10.53 2.17 -12.97
N SER A 83 -11.86 2.20 -12.82
CA SER A 83 -12.79 1.48 -13.70
C SER A 83 -13.06 2.16 -15.05
N MET A 84 -12.60 3.41 -15.24
CA MET A 84 -12.82 4.18 -16.46
C MET A 84 -12.25 3.56 -17.74
N PRO A 85 -11.05 2.95 -17.78
CA PRO A 85 -10.50 2.35 -19.00
C PRO A 85 -11.36 1.20 -19.54
N ALA A 86 -11.85 0.33 -18.65
CA ALA A 86 -12.74 -0.77 -19.02
C ALA A 86 -14.07 -0.22 -19.56
N LEU A 87 -14.64 0.79 -18.87
CA LEU A 87 -15.86 1.45 -19.30
C LEU A 87 -15.69 2.14 -20.66
N PHE A 88 -14.54 2.75 -20.93
CA PHE A 88 -14.26 3.44 -22.19
C PHE A 88 -14.24 2.47 -23.38
N ASN A 89 -13.67 1.27 -23.21
CA ASN A 89 -13.67 0.25 -24.27
C ASN A 89 -15.09 -0.19 -24.66
N ILE A 90 -15.97 -0.40 -23.66
CA ILE A 90 -17.37 -0.76 -23.91
C ILE A 90 -18.17 0.43 -24.46
N GLY A 91 -17.89 1.64 -23.96
CA GLY A 91 -18.45 2.89 -24.47
C GLY A 91 -18.09 3.12 -25.94
N LEU A 92 -16.87 2.81 -26.36
CA LEU A 92 -16.45 2.86 -27.77
C LEU A 92 -17.20 1.84 -28.63
N LEU A 93 -17.43 0.63 -28.13
CA LEU A 93 -18.25 -0.37 -28.82
C LEU A 93 -19.69 0.13 -28.99
N LEU A 94 -20.30 0.67 -27.93
CA LEU A 94 -21.64 1.25 -27.99
C LEU A 94 -21.69 2.44 -28.96
N PHE A 95 -20.68 3.32 -28.93
CA PHE A 95 -20.56 4.44 -29.86
C PHE A 95 -20.47 3.98 -31.32
N LEU A 96 -19.73 2.91 -31.59
CA LEU A 96 -19.64 2.32 -32.94
C LEU A 96 -20.97 1.75 -33.41
N VAL A 97 -21.72 1.06 -32.53
CA VAL A 97 -23.07 0.60 -32.84
C VAL A 97 -23.99 1.78 -33.14
N MET A 98 -24.02 2.81 -32.28
CA MET A 98 -24.80 4.02 -32.51
C MET A 98 -24.43 4.71 -33.82
N PHE A 99 -23.13 4.78 -34.15
CA PHE A 99 -22.64 5.35 -35.39
C PHE A 99 -23.21 4.64 -36.62
N ILE A 100 -23.15 3.30 -36.66
CA ILE A 100 -23.68 2.50 -37.78
C ILE A 100 -25.18 2.72 -37.94
N TYR A 101 -25.93 2.67 -36.84
CA TYR A 101 -27.38 2.90 -36.86
C TYR A 101 -27.73 4.36 -37.20
N ALA A 102 -26.89 5.34 -36.88
CA ALA A 102 -27.11 6.73 -37.26
C ALA A 102 -27.02 6.92 -38.78
N ILE A 103 -26.04 6.27 -39.43
CA ILE A 103 -25.90 6.28 -40.90
C ILE A 103 -27.13 5.64 -41.56
N PHE A 104 -27.55 4.46 -41.09
CA PHE A 104 -28.76 3.81 -41.62
C PHE A 104 -30.03 4.61 -41.33
N GLY A 105 -30.14 5.19 -40.14
CA GLY A 105 -31.27 6.02 -39.75
C GLY A 105 -31.43 7.25 -40.65
N MET A 106 -30.32 7.93 -40.98
CA MET A 106 -30.35 9.02 -41.97
C MET A 106 -30.77 8.53 -43.35
N SER A 107 -30.27 7.37 -43.78
CA SER A 107 -30.59 6.85 -45.11
C SER A 107 -32.07 6.47 -45.27
N PHE A 108 -32.70 5.96 -44.22
CA PHE A 108 -34.08 5.45 -44.29
C PHE A 108 -35.13 6.44 -43.77
N PHE A 109 -34.78 7.30 -42.81
CA PHE A 109 -35.77 8.06 -42.04
C PHE A 109 -35.58 9.58 -42.03
N ALA A 110 -34.63 10.13 -42.82
CA ALA A 110 -34.37 11.58 -42.86
C ALA A 110 -35.60 12.42 -43.25
N TYR A 111 -36.51 11.88 -44.05
CA TYR A 111 -37.65 12.60 -44.60
C TYR A 111 -38.99 12.23 -43.97
N VAL A 112 -39.00 11.42 -42.92
CA VAL A 112 -40.24 11.01 -42.24
C VAL A 112 -40.88 12.23 -41.60
N ARG A 113 -42.22 12.31 -41.67
CA ARG A 113 -42.98 13.38 -41.06
C ARG A 113 -42.68 13.52 -39.57
N LYS A 114 -42.41 14.75 -39.15
CA LYS A 114 -42.18 15.11 -37.75
C LYS A 114 -43.48 14.92 -36.97
N SER A 115 -43.52 13.89 -36.13
CA SER A 115 -44.66 13.52 -35.31
C SER A 115 -44.18 12.77 -34.05
N ALA A 116 -44.96 12.87 -32.96
CA ALA A 116 -44.71 12.21 -31.67
C ALA A 116 -43.26 12.37 -31.14
N GLY A 117 -42.36 11.43 -31.46
CA GLY A 117 -40.96 11.44 -31.02
C GLY A 117 -39.96 12.08 -31.99
N ILE A 118 -40.38 12.42 -33.21
CA ILE A 118 -39.53 13.09 -34.21
C ILE A 118 -39.91 14.57 -34.29
N THR A 119 -38.95 15.45 -34.02
CA THR A 119 -39.12 16.92 -33.97
C THR A 119 -38.02 17.62 -34.75
N ASP A 120 -38.02 18.95 -34.79
CA ASP A 120 -36.96 19.74 -35.47
C ASP A 120 -35.57 19.54 -34.87
N LEU A 121 -35.49 19.19 -33.57
CA LEU A 121 -34.22 18.96 -32.87
C LEU A 121 -33.87 17.47 -32.75
N PHE A 122 -34.89 16.60 -32.69
CA PHE A 122 -34.73 15.15 -32.54
C PHE A 122 -35.24 14.45 -33.79
N ASN A 123 -34.38 14.27 -34.79
CA ASN A 123 -34.71 13.65 -36.08
C ASN A 123 -33.51 12.93 -36.70
N PHE A 124 -33.73 12.30 -37.85
CA PHE A 124 -32.71 11.62 -38.64
C PHE A 124 -32.23 12.44 -39.85
N GLU A 125 -32.42 13.76 -39.87
CA GLU A 125 -32.02 14.59 -41.02
C GLU A 125 -30.50 14.78 -41.10
N THR A 126 -29.83 14.86 -39.94
CA THR A 126 -28.38 15.09 -39.84
C THR A 126 -27.73 14.11 -38.90
N PHE A 127 -26.43 13.86 -39.09
CA PHE A 127 -25.69 12.88 -38.29
C PHE A 127 -25.73 13.18 -36.77
N PRO A 128 -25.51 14.42 -36.30
CA PRO A 128 -25.62 14.73 -34.87
C PRO A 128 -27.04 14.54 -34.31
N ASN A 129 -28.08 14.89 -35.07
CA ASN A 129 -29.47 14.71 -34.63
C ASN A 129 -29.79 13.21 -34.49
N SER A 130 -29.39 12.39 -35.47
CA SER A 130 -29.54 10.93 -35.44
C SER A 130 -28.83 10.32 -34.23
N MET A 131 -27.62 10.79 -33.92
CA MET A 131 -26.87 10.34 -32.74
C MET A 131 -27.59 10.69 -31.43
N ILE A 132 -28.22 11.86 -31.33
CA ILE A 132 -28.98 12.25 -30.13
C ILE A 132 -30.24 11.38 -29.96
N VAL A 133 -30.98 11.12 -31.04
CA VAL A 133 -32.16 10.23 -31.02
C VAL A 133 -31.76 8.82 -30.59
N LEU A 134 -30.69 8.27 -31.17
CA LEU A 134 -30.20 6.94 -30.83
C LEU A 134 -29.64 6.88 -29.40
N PHE A 135 -28.95 7.92 -28.94
CA PHE A 135 -28.47 8.02 -27.57
C PHE A 135 -29.63 8.01 -26.56
N GLN A 136 -30.71 8.76 -26.82
CA GLN A 136 -31.93 8.71 -26.01
C GLN A 136 -32.55 7.31 -26.01
N MET A 137 -32.60 6.65 -27.17
CA MET A 137 -33.13 5.29 -27.31
C MET A 137 -32.22 4.21 -26.70
N CYS A 138 -30.94 4.48 -26.44
CA CYS A 138 -30.02 3.54 -25.81
C CYS A 138 -30.48 3.13 -24.40
N THR A 139 -31.14 4.04 -23.68
CA THR A 139 -31.75 3.77 -22.38
C THR A 139 -33.22 3.34 -22.49
N THR A 140 -33.65 2.92 -23.69
CA THR A 140 -35.03 2.62 -24.07
C THR A 140 -36.03 3.74 -23.74
N ALA A 141 -35.58 4.99 -23.65
CA ALA A 141 -36.44 6.14 -23.38
C ALA A 141 -37.00 6.72 -24.69
N GLY A 142 -38.30 7.04 -24.70
CA GLY A 142 -38.95 7.69 -25.85
C GLY A 142 -39.01 6.84 -27.13
N TRP A 143 -38.68 5.55 -27.07
CA TRP A 143 -38.72 4.64 -28.22
C TRP A 143 -40.11 4.54 -28.86
N SER A 144 -41.18 4.66 -28.06
CA SER A 144 -42.56 4.56 -28.54
C SER A 144 -42.94 5.72 -29.46
N GLY A 145 -42.49 6.94 -29.15
CA GLY A 145 -42.73 8.11 -29.99
C GLY A 145 -41.96 8.04 -31.31
N VAL A 146 -40.72 7.57 -31.27
CA VAL A 146 -39.92 7.33 -32.48
C VAL A 146 -40.54 6.20 -33.31
N PHE A 147 -40.95 5.11 -32.67
CA PHE A 147 -41.63 3.99 -33.33
C PHE A 147 -42.89 4.42 -34.05
N GLN A 148 -43.75 5.21 -33.39
CA GLN A 148 -44.96 5.73 -33.99
C GLN A 148 -44.64 6.59 -35.21
N ALA A 149 -43.68 7.51 -35.11
CA ALA A 149 -43.30 8.38 -36.22
C ALA A 149 -42.78 7.58 -37.44
N LEU A 150 -41.91 6.60 -37.21
CA LEU A 150 -41.27 5.83 -38.29
C LEU A 150 -42.20 4.79 -38.93
N THR A 151 -43.29 4.41 -38.27
CA THR A 151 -44.20 3.34 -38.73
C THR A 151 -45.45 3.87 -39.43
N ASN A 152 -45.69 5.19 -39.39
CA ASN A 152 -46.84 5.82 -40.02
C ASN A 152 -46.70 5.81 -41.55
N ASP A 153 -47.47 4.95 -42.20
CA ASP A 153 -47.44 4.68 -43.64
C ASP A 153 -48.73 5.09 -44.38
N GLN A 154 -49.73 5.63 -43.68
CA GLN A 154 -51.03 6.00 -44.25
C GLN A 154 -51.47 7.43 -43.92
N PRO A 155 -52.24 8.11 -44.80
CA PRO A 155 -52.92 9.37 -44.48
C PRO A 155 -54.00 9.16 -43.38
N PRO A 156 -54.25 10.13 -42.48
CA PRO A 156 -53.77 11.53 -42.46
C PRO A 156 -52.41 11.73 -41.76
N ASP A 157 -51.77 10.66 -41.30
CA ASP A 157 -50.55 10.72 -40.50
C ASP A 157 -49.29 10.94 -41.35
N CYS A 158 -49.34 10.71 -42.67
CA CYS A 158 -48.32 11.09 -43.64
C CYS A 158 -48.94 11.48 -45.00
N ASP A 159 -48.17 12.14 -45.85
CA ASP A 159 -48.53 12.54 -47.20
C ASP A 159 -47.56 11.91 -48.22
N PRO A 160 -48.00 10.96 -49.07
CA PRO A 160 -47.13 10.35 -50.07
C PRO A 160 -46.88 11.24 -51.29
N THR A 161 -47.62 12.35 -51.44
CA THR A 161 -47.62 13.19 -52.64
C THR A 161 -46.72 14.42 -52.55
N ILE A 162 -46.25 14.75 -51.34
CA ILE A 162 -45.35 15.88 -51.12
C ILE A 162 -44.01 15.65 -51.84
N LYS A 163 -43.54 16.66 -52.57
CA LYS A 163 -42.26 16.61 -53.29
C LYS A 163 -41.15 17.19 -52.41
N LEU A 164 -40.29 16.33 -51.88
CA LEU A 164 -39.06 16.74 -51.20
C LEU A 164 -37.88 16.75 -52.20
N PRO A 165 -36.77 17.44 -51.88
CA PRO A 165 -35.67 17.67 -52.83
C PRO A 165 -35.07 16.40 -53.43
N SER A 166 -35.15 15.25 -52.74
CA SER A 166 -34.56 13.98 -53.19
C SER A 166 -35.44 12.77 -52.88
N HIS A 167 -36.68 12.97 -52.42
CA HIS A 167 -37.59 11.89 -52.03
C HIS A 167 -39.04 12.27 -52.33
N LYS A 168 -39.88 11.27 -52.62
CA LYS A 168 -41.33 11.47 -52.77
C LYS A 168 -42.02 10.98 -51.50
N GLY A 169 -42.83 11.83 -50.90
CA GLY A 169 -43.57 11.54 -49.68
C GLY A 169 -42.75 11.66 -48.40
N ASP A 170 -43.45 11.88 -47.29
CA ASP A 170 -42.91 11.93 -45.93
C ASP A 170 -43.40 10.74 -45.06
N CYS A 171 -43.93 9.69 -45.71
CA CYS A 171 -44.38 8.47 -45.05
C CYS A 171 -43.20 7.62 -44.59
N GLY A 172 -43.35 7.02 -43.40
CA GLY A 172 -42.45 6.01 -42.90
C GLY A 172 -42.68 4.65 -43.56
N ASP A 173 -41.68 3.76 -43.46
CA ASP A 173 -41.77 2.38 -43.94
C ASP A 173 -41.77 1.42 -42.75
N ARG A 174 -42.93 0.81 -42.49
CA ARG A 174 -43.13 -0.17 -41.41
C ARG A 174 -42.21 -1.38 -41.52
N ILE A 175 -41.92 -1.84 -42.75
CA ILE A 175 -41.13 -3.05 -43.00
C ILE A 175 -39.65 -2.81 -42.65
N ILE A 176 -39.16 -1.58 -42.81
CA ILE A 176 -37.78 -1.20 -42.45
C ILE A 176 -37.70 -0.69 -41.00
N ALA A 177 -38.70 0.07 -40.54
CA ALA A 177 -38.71 0.69 -39.22
C ALA A 177 -38.76 -0.32 -38.08
N ILE A 178 -39.61 -1.35 -38.17
CA ILE A 178 -39.73 -2.39 -37.14
C ILE A 178 -38.39 -3.11 -36.92
N PRO A 179 -37.76 -3.75 -37.93
CA PRO A 179 -36.50 -4.46 -37.71
C PRO A 179 -35.38 -3.50 -37.29
N PHE A 180 -35.32 -2.27 -37.82
CA PHE A 180 -34.32 -1.28 -37.38
C PHE A 180 -34.42 -0.98 -35.88
N LEU A 181 -35.62 -0.65 -35.38
CA LEU A 181 -35.80 -0.29 -33.97
C LEU A 181 -35.66 -1.48 -33.04
N VAL A 182 -36.23 -2.64 -33.40
CA VAL A 182 -36.17 -3.85 -32.57
C VAL A 182 -34.74 -4.36 -32.48
N SER A 183 -34.01 -4.43 -33.61
CA SER A 183 -32.60 -4.86 -33.59
C SER A 183 -31.72 -3.88 -32.82
N TYR A 184 -31.93 -2.58 -32.96
CA TYR A 184 -31.22 -1.56 -32.19
C TYR A 184 -31.41 -1.78 -30.68
N VAL A 185 -32.66 -1.87 -30.22
CA VAL A 185 -32.98 -2.03 -28.78
C VAL A 185 -32.39 -3.32 -28.21
N ILE A 186 -32.44 -4.44 -28.96
CA ILE A 186 -31.85 -5.71 -28.50
C ILE A 186 -30.33 -5.59 -28.38
N ILE A 187 -29.66 -5.06 -29.41
CA ILE A 187 -28.20 -4.94 -29.43
C ILE A 187 -27.72 -3.97 -28.34
N THR A 188 -28.32 -2.79 -28.21
CA THR A 188 -27.90 -1.82 -27.19
C THR A 188 -28.19 -2.31 -25.79
N SER A 189 -29.33 -2.98 -25.56
CA SER A 189 -29.64 -3.60 -24.27
C SER A 189 -28.62 -4.66 -23.89
N PHE A 190 -28.22 -5.53 -24.84
CA PHE A 190 -27.18 -6.53 -24.61
C PHE A 190 -25.84 -5.90 -24.26
N VAL A 191 -25.41 -4.86 -25.00
CA VAL A 191 -24.17 -4.12 -24.70
C VAL A 191 -24.24 -3.45 -23.33
N MET A 192 -25.37 -2.82 -22.98
CA MET A 192 -25.56 -2.16 -21.68
C MET A 192 -25.53 -3.13 -20.51
N VAL A 193 -26.15 -4.31 -20.64
CA VAL A 193 -26.10 -5.36 -19.61
C VAL A 193 -24.66 -5.86 -19.43
N ASN A 194 -23.95 -6.12 -20.53
CA ASN A 194 -22.55 -6.55 -20.46
C ASN A 194 -21.64 -5.46 -19.86
N MET A 195 -21.91 -4.19 -20.14
CA MET A 195 -21.24 -3.06 -19.48
C MET A 195 -21.44 -3.10 -17.97
N TYR A 196 -22.68 -3.28 -17.52
CA TYR A 196 -23.02 -3.33 -16.10
C TYR A 196 -22.34 -4.51 -15.39
N ILE A 197 -22.36 -5.70 -16.00
CA ILE A 197 -21.67 -6.89 -15.47
C ILE A 197 -20.17 -6.64 -15.35
N ALA A 198 -19.53 -6.08 -16.39
CA ALA A 198 -18.11 -5.78 -16.37
C ALA A 198 -17.76 -4.80 -15.24
N VAL A 199 -18.52 -3.72 -15.07
CA VAL A 199 -18.31 -2.74 -14.00
C VAL A 199 -18.48 -3.37 -12.62
N ILE A 200 -19.47 -4.24 -12.42
CA ILE A 200 -19.66 -4.94 -11.14
C ILE A 200 -18.50 -5.90 -10.87
N LEU A 201 -18.08 -6.69 -11.85
CA LEU A 201 -16.97 -7.64 -11.69
C LEU A 201 -15.66 -6.91 -11.39
N GLU A 202 -15.40 -5.80 -12.07
CA GLU A 202 -14.22 -4.97 -11.80
C GLU A 202 -14.23 -4.43 -10.36
N ASN A 203 -15.35 -3.85 -9.92
CA ASN A 203 -15.49 -3.36 -8.55
C ASN A 203 -15.37 -4.48 -7.51
N PHE A 204 -15.94 -5.65 -7.78
CA PHE A 204 -15.86 -6.80 -6.88
C PHE A 204 -14.44 -7.39 -6.84
N SER A 205 -13.76 -7.43 -7.98
CA SER A 205 -12.35 -7.82 -8.09
C SER A 205 -11.47 -6.86 -7.30
N GLN A 206 -11.65 -5.55 -7.49
CA GLN A 206 -10.91 -4.51 -6.77
C GLN A 206 -11.15 -4.58 -5.26
N ALA A 207 -12.40 -4.76 -4.81
CA ALA A 207 -12.69 -4.94 -3.39
C ALA A 207 -12.03 -6.20 -2.80
N HIS A 208 -11.91 -7.28 -3.58
CA HIS A 208 -11.18 -8.48 -3.17
C HIS A 208 -9.66 -8.29 -3.18
N GLU A 209 -9.12 -7.53 -4.12
CA GLU A 209 -7.71 -7.15 -4.12
C GLU A 209 -7.39 -6.28 -2.91
N ASP A 210 -8.23 -5.31 -2.54
CA ASP A 210 -8.05 -4.51 -1.34
C ASP A 210 -8.02 -5.35 -0.05
N VAL A 211 -8.77 -6.47 -0.01
CA VAL A 211 -8.74 -7.42 1.12
C VAL A 211 -7.51 -8.35 1.07
N LYS A 212 -6.99 -8.64 -0.12
CA LYS A 212 -5.81 -9.50 -0.34
C LYS A 212 -4.50 -8.70 -0.42
N GLN A 213 -4.57 -7.37 -0.42
CA GLN A 213 -3.44 -6.53 -0.73
C GLN A 213 -2.33 -6.75 0.29
N GLY A 214 -1.15 -7.06 -0.25
CA GLY A 214 0.08 -7.06 0.50
C GLY A 214 0.48 -5.63 0.88
N LEU A 215 1.77 -5.32 0.79
CA LEU A 215 2.25 -3.96 1.03
C LEU A 215 1.91 -3.06 -0.16
N THR A 216 1.22 -1.96 0.10
CA THR A 216 0.85 -0.93 -0.88
C THR A 216 1.94 0.13 -1.03
N HIS A 217 1.86 0.97 -2.07
CA HIS A 217 2.78 2.11 -2.22
C HIS A 217 2.73 3.08 -1.04
N ASP A 218 1.54 3.29 -0.46
CA ASP A 218 1.34 4.17 0.70
C ASP A 218 2.11 3.65 1.93
N ASP A 219 2.30 2.32 2.06
CA ASP A 219 3.04 1.73 3.17
C ASP A 219 4.55 2.00 3.07
N TYR A 220 5.10 1.98 1.85
CA TYR A 220 6.50 2.37 1.61
C TYR A 220 6.71 3.86 1.85
N ASP A 221 5.76 4.70 1.43
CA ASP A 221 5.81 6.15 1.70
C ASP A 221 5.73 6.44 3.20
N MET A 222 4.84 5.76 3.93
CA MET A 222 4.74 5.83 5.39
C MET A 222 6.05 5.42 6.08
N TYR A 223 6.70 4.36 5.60
CA TYR A 223 8.02 3.94 6.09
C TYR A 223 9.07 5.05 5.92
N TYR A 224 9.18 5.63 4.73
CA TYR A 224 10.16 6.70 4.46
C TYR A 224 9.82 8.01 5.18
N GLU A 225 8.55 8.34 5.37
CA GLU A 225 8.11 9.49 6.17
C GLU A 225 8.59 9.36 7.62
N LYS A 226 8.38 8.19 8.25
CA LYS A 226 8.88 7.94 9.61
C LYS A 226 10.40 7.86 9.66
N TRP A 227 11.05 7.34 8.61
CA TRP A 227 12.51 7.26 8.50
C TRP A 227 13.17 8.63 8.53
N GLN A 228 12.61 9.62 7.83
CA GLN A 228 13.15 10.98 7.74
C GLN A 228 13.27 11.67 9.12
N CYS A 229 12.44 11.28 10.10
CA CYS A 229 12.54 11.78 11.47
C CYS A 229 13.84 11.32 12.18
N LEU A 230 14.39 10.16 11.78
CA LEU A 230 15.61 9.59 12.35
C LEU A 230 16.85 9.98 11.53
N ASP A 231 16.71 10.18 10.23
CA ASP A 231 17.79 10.55 9.31
C ASP A 231 17.43 11.79 8.45
N PRO A 232 17.41 13.00 9.04
CA PRO A 232 17.08 14.23 8.30
C PRO A 232 18.11 14.61 7.23
N LEU A 233 19.33 14.07 7.35
CA LEU A 233 20.46 14.36 6.46
C LEU A 233 20.53 13.42 5.25
N GLY A 234 19.71 12.36 5.21
CA GLY A 234 19.68 11.40 4.11
C GLY A 234 20.92 10.51 4.03
N SER A 235 21.53 10.20 5.17
CA SER A 235 22.68 9.28 5.26
C SER A 235 22.34 7.83 4.88
N GLN A 236 21.06 7.45 4.91
CA GLN A 236 20.52 6.10 4.70
C GLN A 236 20.88 5.10 5.80
N PHE A 237 21.45 5.54 6.92
CA PHE A 237 21.82 4.69 8.04
C PHE A 237 21.20 5.17 9.36
N ILE A 238 20.86 4.22 10.23
CA ILE A 238 20.53 4.49 11.64
C ILE A 238 21.36 3.59 12.56
N ARG A 239 21.42 3.95 13.84
CA ARG A 239 22.10 3.14 14.85
C ARG A 239 21.24 1.94 15.26
N TYR A 240 21.87 0.80 15.52
CA TYR A 240 21.19 -0.46 15.88
C TYR A 240 20.27 -0.33 17.10
N ASN A 241 20.62 0.53 18.06
CA ASN A 241 19.80 0.78 19.25
C ASN A 241 18.45 1.46 18.96
N GLN A 242 18.34 2.21 17.86
CA GLN A 242 17.12 2.91 17.45
C GLN A 242 16.12 2.00 16.72
N LEU A 243 16.57 0.83 16.24
CA LEU A 243 15.75 -0.08 15.42
C LEU A 243 14.45 -0.50 16.12
N SER A 244 14.53 -0.84 17.42
CA SER A 244 13.37 -1.28 18.20
C SER A 244 12.31 -0.20 18.36
N ASP A 245 12.73 1.05 18.54
CA ASP A 245 11.83 2.20 18.65
C ASP A 245 11.22 2.54 17.28
N PHE A 246 12.03 2.45 16.22
CA PHE A 246 11.62 2.76 14.87
C PHE A 246 10.49 1.84 14.38
N VAL A 247 10.66 0.52 14.47
CA VAL A 247 9.64 -0.44 13.98
C VAL A 247 8.34 -0.42 14.79
N ASP A 248 8.38 0.07 16.04
CA ASP A 248 7.18 0.25 16.87
C ASP A 248 6.43 1.56 16.53
N CYS A 249 7.14 2.55 15.98
CA CYS A 249 6.59 3.84 15.55
C CYS A 249 5.89 3.78 14.17
N LEU A 250 6.19 2.74 13.38
CA LEU A 250 5.50 2.48 12.12
C LEU A 250 4.00 2.20 12.34
N GLU A 251 3.21 2.37 11.29
CA GLU A 251 1.78 2.07 11.29
C GLU A 251 1.54 0.66 10.71
N SER A 252 0.37 0.06 10.98
CA SER A 252 -0.01 -1.19 10.32
C SER A 252 -0.01 -0.97 8.81
N PRO A 253 0.51 -1.90 7.99
CA PRO A 253 0.88 -3.29 8.30
C PRO A 253 2.34 -3.53 8.73
N LEU A 254 3.24 -2.55 8.62
CA LEU A 254 4.68 -2.72 8.86
C LEU A 254 5.09 -2.64 10.34
N ARG A 255 4.18 -2.22 11.23
CA ARG A 255 4.45 -2.08 12.65
C ARG A 255 4.77 -3.40 13.34
N ILE A 256 5.89 -3.42 14.09
CA ILE A 256 6.22 -4.50 15.03
C ILE A 256 6.19 -3.96 16.46
N PRO A 257 5.09 -4.19 17.22
CA PRO A 257 4.91 -3.62 18.55
C PRO A 257 5.90 -4.21 19.56
N LYS A 258 6.28 -3.40 20.55
CA LYS A 258 7.12 -3.89 21.65
C LYS A 258 6.35 -4.86 22.56
N PRO A 259 7.03 -5.91 23.10
CA PRO A 259 8.46 -6.23 22.98
C PRO A 259 8.79 -6.92 21.64
N ASN A 260 9.62 -6.28 20.81
CA ASN A 260 9.89 -6.71 19.43
C ASN A 260 11.26 -7.36 19.21
N HIS A 261 12.08 -7.48 20.26
CA HIS A 261 13.45 -7.97 20.18
C HIS A 261 13.59 -9.36 19.53
N LEU A 262 12.71 -10.32 19.84
CA LEU A 262 12.79 -11.67 19.26
C LEU A 262 12.53 -11.66 17.75
N ILE A 263 11.54 -10.88 17.33
CA ILE A 263 11.17 -10.75 15.93
C ILE A 263 12.31 -10.10 15.16
N LEU A 264 12.88 -8.99 15.66
CA LEU A 264 14.03 -8.31 15.05
C LEU A 264 15.27 -9.21 14.88
N VAL A 265 15.43 -10.19 15.77
CA VAL A 265 16.51 -11.18 15.69
C VAL A 265 16.21 -12.23 14.63
N SER A 266 14.95 -12.63 14.48
CA SER A 266 14.53 -13.52 13.37
C SER A 266 14.57 -12.87 11.99
N LEU A 267 14.57 -11.53 11.89
CA LEU A 267 14.70 -10.82 10.62
C LEU A 267 16.10 -10.93 9.98
N ASP A 268 17.11 -11.34 10.75
CA ASP A 268 18.50 -11.52 10.28
C ASP A 268 19.08 -10.33 9.50
N LEU A 269 18.89 -9.12 10.03
CA LEU A 269 19.30 -7.88 9.36
C LEU A 269 20.83 -7.71 9.40
N PRO A 270 21.48 -7.28 8.31
CA PRO A 270 22.90 -6.95 8.30
C PRO A 270 23.20 -5.70 9.13
N ILE A 271 24.23 -5.80 9.98
CA ILE A 271 24.77 -4.72 10.80
C ILE A 271 26.14 -4.34 10.24
N CYS A 272 26.26 -3.10 9.81
CA CYS A 272 27.48 -2.50 9.29
C CYS A 272 28.44 -2.06 10.41
N GLU A 273 29.62 -1.57 10.01
CA GLU A 273 30.57 -0.99 10.95
C GLU A 273 29.92 0.10 11.82
N HIS A 274 30.43 0.29 13.04
CA HIS A 274 29.92 1.28 14.00
C HIS A 274 28.46 1.09 14.44
N ASP A 275 27.96 -0.15 14.42
CA ASP A 275 26.58 -0.50 14.81
C ASP A 275 25.51 0.23 13.97
N LEU A 276 25.78 0.38 12.68
CA LEU A 276 24.86 1.00 11.73
C LEU A 276 24.04 -0.04 10.97
N ILE A 277 22.80 0.29 10.64
CA ILE A 277 21.94 -0.53 9.77
C ILE A 277 21.44 0.35 8.62
N HIS A 278 21.44 -0.21 7.42
CA HIS A 278 20.96 0.48 6.22
C HIS A 278 19.43 0.46 6.14
N CYS A 279 18.85 1.56 5.66
CA CYS A 279 17.42 1.75 5.48
C CYS A 279 16.76 0.62 4.68
N VAL A 280 17.33 0.26 3.53
CA VAL A 280 16.73 -0.73 2.62
C VAL A 280 16.71 -2.12 3.26
N ASP A 281 17.74 -2.48 4.02
CA ASP A 281 17.81 -3.79 4.63
C ASP A 281 16.72 -3.97 5.70
N ILE A 282 16.41 -2.90 6.45
CA ILE A 282 15.29 -2.91 7.41
C ILE A 282 13.97 -3.10 6.66
N LEU A 283 13.75 -2.34 5.59
CA LEU A 283 12.52 -2.42 4.81
C LEU A 283 12.33 -3.81 4.16
N ASP A 284 13.40 -4.39 3.60
CA ASP A 284 13.39 -5.75 3.05
C ASP A 284 13.05 -6.79 4.13
N GLY A 285 13.65 -6.68 5.32
CA GLY A 285 13.33 -7.56 6.45
C GLY A 285 11.86 -7.45 6.90
N LEU A 286 11.34 -6.23 7.03
CA LEU A 286 9.92 -6.02 7.39
C LEU A 286 8.96 -6.56 6.32
N THR A 287 9.30 -6.37 5.04
CA THR A 287 8.52 -6.86 3.90
C THR A 287 8.45 -8.38 3.91
N LYS A 288 9.59 -9.05 4.08
CA LYS A 288 9.67 -10.52 4.20
C LYS A 288 8.90 -11.05 5.40
N TYR A 289 8.97 -10.35 6.53
CA TYR A 289 8.21 -10.71 7.73
C TYR A 289 6.72 -10.63 7.49
N PHE A 290 6.23 -9.53 6.93
CA PHE A 290 4.83 -9.34 6.61
C PHE A 290 4.32 -10.41 5.62
N LEU A 291 5.04 -10.63 4.52
CA LEU A 291 4.72 -11.67 3.55
C LEU A 291 4.72 -13.08 4.15
N GLY A 292 5.62 -13.36 5.11
CA GLY A 292 5.67 -14.63 5.83
C GLY A 292 4.51 -14.82 6.82
N THR A 293 3.91 -13.74 7.34
CA THR A 293 2.73 -13.81 8.22
C THR A 293 1.41 -13.99 7.49
N LEU A 294 1.33 -13.51 6.25
CA LEU A 294 0.23 -13.84 5.34
C LEU A 294 0.40 -15.30 4.91
N HIS A 295 -0.46 -16.21 5.38
CA HIS A 295 -0.56 -17.59 4.85
C HIS A 295 -1.10 -17.61 3.40
N LEU A 296 -0.58 -16.74 2.53
CA LEU A 296 -0.78 -16.81 1.10
C LEU A 296 -0.03 -18.04 0.60
N PRO A 297 -0.63 -18.87 -0.27
CA PRO A 297 0.12 -19.93 -0.92
C PRO A 297 1.27 -19.27 -1.65
N VAL A 298 2.50 -19.63 -1.26
CA VAL A 298 3.70 -19.21 -1.98
C VAL A 298 3.55 -19.78 -3.39
N SER A 299 3.07 -18.95 -4.31
CA SER A 299 3.20 -19.21 -5.73
C SER A 299 4.69 -19.36 -5.98
N ASN A 300 5.18 -20.60 -6.08
CA ASN A 300 6.55 -20.94 -6.44
C ASN A 300 6.83 -20.61 -7.92
N THR A 301 6.28 -19.51 -8.42
CA THR A 301 6.38 -19.07 -9.80
C THR A 301 6.91 -17.63 -9.75
N GLU A 302 8.20 -17.50 -10.08
CA GLU A 302 8.84 -16.25 -10.54
C GLU A 302 9.16 -15.14 -9.51
N ALA A 303 9.51 -15.49 -8.26
CA ALA A 303 10.18 -14.56 -7.33
C ALA A 303 11.70 -14.78 -7.19
N GLU A 304 12.33 -15.52 -8.10
CA GLU A 304 13.79 -15.54 -8.27
C GLU A 304 14.25 -14.51 -9.30
N THR A 305 13.82 -13.26 -9.13
CA THR A 305 14.82 -12.20 -9.14
C THR A 305 14.63 -11.49 -7.82
N PRO A 306 15.56 -11.62 -6.85
CA PRO A 306 15.64 -10.62 -5.80
C PRO A 306 15.68 -9.30 -6.56
N ILE A 307 14.78 -8.37 -6.28
CA ILE A 307 14.98 -6.99 -6.69
C ILE A 307 16.39 -6.69 -6.19
N ASP A 308 17.34 -6.57 -7.12
CA ASP A 308 18.75 -6.49 -6.77
C ASP A 308 19.02 -5.06 -6.34
N ILE A 309 18.46 -4.68 -5.19
CA ILE A 309 18.70 -3.40 -4.52
C ILE A 309 20.18 -3.31 -4.08
N LYS A 310 21.01 -4.32 -4.37
CA LYS A 310 22.46 -4.27 -4.17
C LYS A 310 23.19 -3.37 -5.16
N LYS A 311 22.56 -2.96 -6.27
CA LYS A 311 23.25 -2.26 -7.35
C LYS A 311 23.59 -0.79 -7.05
N ASP A 312 23.04 -0.20 -5.98
CA ASP A 312 23.21 1.23 -5.66
C ASP A 312 23.55 1.50 -4.18
N ARG A 313 24.27 0.58 -3.53
CA ARG A 313 24.71 0.77 -2.14
C ARG A 313 25.89 1.74 -2.08
N SER A 314 25.82 2.71 -1.16
CA SER A 314 26.92 3.66 -0.90
C SER A 314 28.24 2.91 -0.64
N LYS A 315 29.37 3.54 -0.97
CA LYS A 315 30.71 2.99 -0.69
C LYS A 315 30.93 2.65 0.78
N ASP A 316 30.18 3.30 1.68
CA ASP A 316 30.25 3.11 3.12
C ASP A 316 29.47 1.87 3.63
N TYR A 317 28.85 1.10 2.71
CA TYR A 317 28.12 -0.12 3.06
C TYR A 317 29.08 -1.31 3.25
N HIS A 318 29.42 -1.58 4.51
CA HIS A 318 30.29 -2.69 4.91
C HIS A 318 29.64 -3.53 6.03
N PRO A 319 28.92 -4.61 5.70
CA PRO A 319 28.27 -5.47 6.68
C PRO A 319 29.29 -6.36 7.39
N ILE A 320 29.33 -6.32 8.72
CA ILE A 320 30.23 -7.14 9.55
C ILE A 320 29.50 -8.35 10.13
N THR A 321 28.27 -8.15 10.63
CA THR A 321 27.50 -9.17 11.36
C THR A 321 26.02 -9.07 11.02
N THR A 322 25.20 -9.99 11.52
CA THR A 322 23.73 -9.89 11.43
C THR A 322 23.08 -9.85 12.81
N THR A 323 21.81 -9.45 12.89
CA THR A 323 21.06 -9.43 14.16
C THR A 323 20.97 -10.81 14.81
N LEU A 324 20.80 -11.86 14.01
CA LEU A 324 20.79 -13.24 14.48
C LEU A 324 22.18 -13.67 14.98
N GLN A 325 23.23 -13.39 14.20
CA GLN A 325 24.60 -13.78 14.54
C GLN A 325 25.06 -13.05 15.81
N ARG A 326 24.78 -11.75 15.93
CA ARG A 326 25.14 -10.96 17.13
C ARG A 326 24.49 -11.51 18.39
N GLN A 327 23.22 -11.94 18.34
CA GLN A 327 22.58 -12.57 19.50
C GLN A 327 23.18 -13.93 19.84
N ARG A 328 23.52 -14.73 18.83
CA ARG A 328 24.25 -15.99 19.04
C ARG A 328 25.58 -15.74 19.73
N ASP A 329 26.35 -14.75 19.29
CA ASP A 329 27.64 -14.42 19.88
C ASP A 329 27.52 -13.93 21.34
N ILE A 330 26.51 -13.10 21.63
CA ILE A 330 26.21 -12.66 23.01
C ILE A 330 25.83 -13.85 23.89
N TYR A 331 25.00 -14.76 23.38
CA TYR A 331 24.59 -15.96 24.09
C TYR A 331 25.77 -16.89 24.38
N LEU A 332 26.59 -17.18 23.37
CA LEU A 332 27.80 -17.99 23.50
C LEU A 332 28.79 -17.36 24.48
N SER A 333 28.98 -16.04 24.42
CA SER A 333 29.82 -15.30 25.37
C SER A 333 29.32 -15.43 26.80
N ARG A 334 28.00 -15.31 27.03
CA ARG A 334 27.40 -15.49 28.36
C ARG A 334 27.55 -16.92 28.88
N MET A 335 27.32 -17.92 28.02
CA MET A 335 27.54 -19.32 28.38
C MET A 335 29.00 -19.60 28.73
N GLY A 336 29.93 -19.11 27.92
CA GLY A 336 31.37 -19.24 28.16
C GLY A 336 31.79 -18.58 29.47
N LEU A 337 31.32 -17.36 29.74
CA LEU A 337 31.60 -16.64 30.99
C LEU A 337 31.04 -17.38 32.21
N LYS A 338 29.81 -17.93 32.10
CA LYS A 338 29.19 -18.74 33.15
C LYS A 338 30.01 -20.00 33.40
N GLY A 339 30.36 -20.74 32.35
CA GLY A 339 31.21 -21.93 32.43
C GLY A 339 32.58 -21.63 33.04
N PHE A 340 33.21 -20.51 32.65
CA PHE A 340 34.48 -20.06 33.23
C PHE A 340 34.33 -19.74 34.72
N ARG A 341 33.31 -18.99 35.13
CA ARG A 341 33.04 -18.67 36.55
C ARG A 341 32.86 -19.94 37.38
N THR A 342 32.03 -20.88 36.91
CA THR A 342 31.82 -22.16 37.60
C THR A 342 33.10 -22.99 37.68
N ASN A 343 33.93 -22.99 36.63
CA ASN A 343 35.20 -23.71 36.65
C ASN A 343 36.22 -23.07 37.60
N VAL A 344 36.26 -21.74 37.69
CA VAL A 344 37.11 -21.02 38.65
C VAL A 344 36.67 -21.32 40.09
N GLU A 345 35.37 -21.29 40.38
CA GLU A 345 34.82 -21.68 41.69
C GLU A 345 35.16 -23.13 42.04
N ARG A 346 34.97 -24.06 41.09
CA ARG A 346 35.34 -25.47 41.28
C ARG A 346 36.82 -25.63 41.60
N ARG A 347 37.71 -24.97 40.86
CA ARG A 347 39.16 -25.01 41.12
C ARG A 347 39.54 -24.36 42.46
N ARG A 348 38.81 -23.34 42.89
CA ARG A 348 39.00 -22.71 44.21
C ARG A 348 38.62 -23.67 45.33
N ASN A 349 37.48 -24.35 45.22
CA ASN A 349 37.02 -25.35 46.18
C ASN A 349 37.96 -26.57 46.22
N GLU A 350 38.44 -27.04 45.05
CA GLU A 350 39.44 -28.12 44.99
C GLU A 350 40.76 -27.73 45.68
N ARG A 351 41.20 -26.47 45.59
CA ARG A 351 42.39 -25.99 46.31
C ARG A 351 42.15 -25.96 47.82
N GLN A 352 41.03 -25.43 48.28
CA GLN A 352 40.66 -25.41 49.70
C GLN A 352 40.57 -26.83 50.28
N ASN A 353 39.94 -27.76 49.57
CA ASN A 353 39.87 -29.16 50.00
C ASN A 353 41.27 -29.81 50.05
N ARG A 354 42.15 -29.54 49.08
CA ARG A 354 43.53 -30.05 49.12
C ARG A 354 44.32 -29.48 50.30
N GLU A 355 44.18 -28.18 50.58
CA GLU A 355 44.82 -27.55 51.74
C GLU A 355 44.31 -28.14 53.06
N GLN A 356 43.02 -28.41 53.16
CA GLN A 356 42.41 -29.06 54.31
C GLN A 356 42.93 -30.50 54.52
N ILE A 357 42.96 -31.30 53.45
CA ILE A 357 43.51 -32.67 53.49
C ILE A 357 45.00 -32.66 53.87
N LEU A 358 45.79 -31.70 53.34
CA LEU A 358 47.21 -31.58 53.66
C LEU A 358 47.43 -31.16 55.13
N ALA A 359 46.55 -30.31 55.68
CA ALA A 359 46.57 -29.94 57.09
C ALA A 359 46.24 -31.14 57.99
N GLU A 360 45.20 -31.92 57.66
CA GLU A 360 44.85 -33.15 58.38
C GLU A 360 45.99 -34.19 58.32
N THR A 361 46.62 -34.36 57.15
CA THR A 361 47.75 -35.30 56.99
C THR A 361 48.97 -34.88 57.82
N LYS A 362 49.27 -33.57 57.87
CA LYS A 362 50.36 -33.05 58.72
C LYS A 362 50.07 -33.23 60.21
N ILE A 363 48.81 -33.03 60.63
CA ILE A 363 48.39 -33.26 62.01
C ILE A 363 48.56 -34.75 62.37
N ASN A 364 48.11 -35.66 61.51
CA ASN A 364 48.24 -37.10 61.74
C ASN A 364 49.71 -37.55 61.80
N GLN A 365 50.58 -37.04 60.92
CA GLN A 365 52.02 -37.30 61.00
C GLN A 365 52.67 -36.73 62.28
N PHE A 366 52.20 -35.58 62.76
CA PHE A 366 52.68 -35.01 64.01
C PHE A 366 52.27 -35.88 65.22
N VAL A 367 51.04 -36.40 65.21
CA VAL A 367 50.54 -37.33 66.24
C VAL A 367 51.35 -38.63 66.24
N GLU A 368 51.56 -39.28 65.08
CA GLU A 368 52.40 -40.48 64.99
C GLU A 368 53.84 -40.24 65.47
N SER A 369 54.42 -39.07 65.16
CA SER A 369 55.77 -38.73 65.61
C SER A 369 55.89 -38.52 67.13
N ASN A 370 54.81 -38.06 67.77
CA ASN A 370 54.74 -37.93 69.22
C ASN A 370 54.55 -39.30 69.88
N ASP A 371 53.70 -40.18 69.34
CA ASP A 371 53.51 -41.55 69.84
C ASP A 371 54.79 -42.41 69.74
N LEU A 372 55.61 -42.19 68.71
CA LEU A 372 56.95 -42.78 68.59
C LEU A 372 57.98 -42.23 69.59
N LYS A 373 57.80 -41.00 70.10
CA LYS A 373 58.62 -40.44 71.18
C LYS A 373 58.17 -40.93 72.55
N THR A 374 56.88 -41.06 72.81
CA THR A 374 56.34 -41.63 74.06
C THR A 374 56.69 -43.10 74.21
N SER A 375 56.65 -43.91 73.14
CA SER A 375 57.06 -45.32 73.21
C SER A 375 58.57 -45.52 73.50
N LYS A 376 59.44 -44.59 73.05
CA LYS A 376 60.87 -44.57 73.41
C LYS A 376 61.17 -44.08 74.82
N LEU A 377 60.28 -43.30 75.43
CA LEU A 377 60.39 -42.88 76.84
C LEU A 377 59.93 -44.00 77.78
N VAL A 378 58.82 -44.69 77.46
CA VAL A 378 58.29 -45.80 78.27
C VAL A 378 59.23 -47.03 78.30
N SER A 379 60.05 -47.23 77.28
CA SER A 379 61.05 -48.33 77.26
C SER A 379 62.30 -48.07 78.09
N ASN A 380 62.61 -46.81 78.45
CA ASN A 380 63.77 -46.48 79.28
C ASN A 380 63.48 -46.41 80.78
N ASP A 381 62.21 -46.26 81.20
CA ASP A 381 61.83 -46.20 82.61
C ASP A 381 61.56 -47.58 83.24
N ASN A 382 61.21 -48.60 82.45
CA ASN A 382 60.96 -49.96 82.94
C ASN A 382 62.22 -50.78 83.31
N GLN A 383 63.41 -50.16 83.32
CA GLN A 383 64.66 -50.84 83.70
C GLN A 383 65.33 -50.27 84.97
N LYS A 384 64.65 -49.35 85.69
CA LYS A 384 65.20 -48.71 86.91
C LYS A 384 64.39 -48.83 88.20
N ASP A 385 63.19 -49.42 88.19
CA ASP A 385 62.30 -49.42 89.37
C ASP A 385 62.10 -50.77 90.08
N GLU A 386 62.87 -51.81 89.75
CA GLU A 386 62.76 -53.14 90.41
C GLU A 386 63.84 -53.42 91.48
N THR A 387 64.62 -52.42 91.91
CA THR A 387 65.76 -52.63 92.84
C THR A 387 65.70 -51.88 94.16
N ASN A 388 64.54 -51.37 94.62
CA ASN A 388 64.43 -50.79 95.96
C ASN A 388 62.99 -50.78 96.47
N ARG A 389 62.56 -51.85 97.16
CA ARG A 389 61.63 -51.83 98.32
C ARG A 389 61.30 -53.26 98.77
N THR A 390 62.27 -53.90 99.41
CA THR A 390 62.04 -54.96 100.40
C THR A 390 62.76 -54.51 101.66
N ILE A 391 62.15 -54.74 102.83
CA ILE A 391 62.60 -54.44 104.21
C ILE A 391 61.96 -53.17 104.80
N PHE A 392 60.86 -53.34 105.57
CA PHE A 392 60.69 -52.96 106.99
C PHE A 392 59.22 -53.23 107.39
N ILE A 393 58.86 -54.37 108.00
CA ILE A 393 58.84 -54.79 109.42
C ILE A 393 57.38 -55.00 109.91
N SER A 394 57.23 -56.17 110.52
CA SER A 394 56.13 -56.73 111.31
C SER A 394 55.81 -56.00 112.62
N LEU A 395 54.51 -55.85 112.92
CA LEU A 395 53.90 -56.09 114.23
C LEU A 395 52.40 -56.31 114.06
#